data_AF-A0A967VT46-F1
#
_entry.id   AF-A0A967VT46-F1
#
_cell.length_a   1.000
_cell.length_b   1.000
_cell.length_c   1.000
_cell.angle_alpha   90.00
_cell.angle_beta   90.00
_cell.angle_gamma   90.00
#
_symmetry.space_group_name_H-M   'P 1'
#
loop_
_entity.id
_entity.type
_entity.pdbx_description
1 polymer ?
#
loop_
_entity_poly.entity_id
_entity_poly.type
_entity_poly.pdbx_seq_one_letter_code
_entity_poly.pdbx_strand_id
1 'polypeptide(L)'
;SLQHAIVHADTLDQLLVAGELARDDVPTVTPDDNLDTVSRIFAERSLDELPVVEPRDGRLVGVVASYHLLAAYNRELLKRDMVTSIGSGLEAAAAHDVGLGQGYR
;
A
#
# COMPACT_ATOMS: atom_id res chain seq x y z
N SER A 1 34.07 5.70 19.47
CA SER A 1 33.57 5.70 18.08
C SER A 1 32.75 4.44 17.83
N LEU A 2 31.56 4.57 17.27
CA LEU A 2 30.55 3.51 17.09
C LEU A 2 30.98 2.33 16.19
N GLN A 3 32.17 2.39 15.57
CA GLN A 3 32.72 1.31 14.75
C GLN A 3 33.11 0.05 15.53
N HIS A 4 33.26 0.10 16.85
CA HIS A 4 33.63 -1.07 17.65
C HIS A 4 32.44 -1.96 18.08
N ALA A 5 31.19 -1.50 17.90
CA ALA A 5 30.00 -2.27 18.30
C ALA A 5 29.50 -3.24 17.21
N ILE A 6 29.88 -2.99 15.95
CA ILE A 6 29.40 -3.77 14.79
C ILE A 6 30.09 -5.14 14.73
N VAL A 7 31.30 -5.28 15.28
CA VAL A 7 32.08 -6.54 15.28
C VAL A 7 31.43 -7.63 16.16
N HIS A 8 30.38 -7.32 16.91
CA HIS A 8 29.65 -8.29 17.74
C HIS A 8 28.18 -8.48 17.39
N ALA A 9 27.67 -7.92 16.29
CA ALA A 9 26.29 -8.19 15.85
C ALA A 9 26.07 -9.70 15.63
N ASP A 10 27.02 -10.37 14.95
CA ASP A 10 26.94 -11.82 14.67
C ASP A 10 27.04 -12.71 15.93
N THR A 11 27.69 -12.24 17.00
CA THR A 11 27.78 -12.98 18.27
C THR A 11 26.59 -12.71 19.19
N LEU A 12 25.94 -11.54 19.04
CA LEU A 12 24.76 -11.16 19.83
C LEU A 12 23.52 -11.97 19.45
N ASP A 13 23.37 -12.38 18.19
CA ASP A 13 22.24 -13.20 17.73
C ASP A 13 22.13 -14.56 18.44
N GLN A 14 23.22 -15.09 18.99
CA GLN A 14 23.22 -16.38 19.72
C GLN A 14 22.99 -16.22 21.23
N LEU A 15 23.02 -14.98 21.74
CA LEU A 15 22.82 -14.68 23.16
C LEU A 15 21.43 -14.06 23.43
N LEU A 16 20.79 -13.52 22.40
CA LEU A 16 19.53 -12.79 22.50
C LEU A 16 18.34 -13.70 22.12
N VAL A 17 17.34 -13.76 22.99
CA VAL A 17 16.08 -14.44 22.68
C VAL A 17 15.19 -13.49 21.90
N ALA A 18 14.49 -13.94 20.85
CA ALA A 18 13.62 -13.08 20.03
C ALA A 18 12.60 -12.29 20.87
N GLY A 19 12.11 -12.87 21.98
CA GLY A 19 11.23 -12.21 22.93
C GLY A 19 11.85 -11.00 23.64
N GLU A 20 13.17 -10.90 23.73
CA GLU A 20 13.87 -9.74 24.33
C GLU A 20 13.89 -8.52 23.40
N LEU A 21 13.64 -8.72 22.10
CA LEU A 21 13.48 -7.66 21.10
C LEU A 21 12.03 -7.41 20.69
N ALA A 22 11.13 -8.36 20.99
CA ALA A 22 9.74 -8.27 20.60
C ALA A 22 9.03 -7.12 21.33
N ARG A 23 8.11 -6.47 20.61
CA ARG A 23 7.17 -5.54 21.24
C ARG A 23 5.91 -6.33 21.60
N ASP A 24 5.53 -6.29 22.87
CA ASP A 24 4.36 -7.04 23.36
C ASP A 24 3.01 -6.37 23.00
N ASP A 25 3.02 -5.06 22.75
CA ASP A 25 1.83 -4.26 22.43
C ASP A 25 1.86 -3.78 20.97
N VAL A 26 1.83 -4.74 20.04
CA VAL A 26 1.66 -4.45 18.61
C VAL A 26 0.17 -4.55 18.27
N PRO A 27 -0.46 -3.46 17.81
CA PRO A 27 -1.86 -3.50 17.37
C PRO A 27 -2.01 -4.48 16.19
N THR A 28 -3.10 -5.23 16.20
CA THR A 28 -3.43 -6.20 15.15
C THR A 28 -4.70 -5.79 14.43
N VAL A 29 -4.86 -6.30 13.21
CA VAL A 29 -6.07 -6.13 12.40
C VAL A 29 -6.59 -7.49 11.95
N THR A 30 -7.79 -7.53 11.41
CA THR A 30 -8.47 -8.74 10.93
C THR A 30 -8.66 -8.67 9.41
N PRO A 31 -8.89 -9.80 8.72
CA PRO A 31 -9.16 -9.81 7.28
C PRO A 31 -10.39 -9.01 6.86
N ASP A 32 -11.31 -8.76 7.80
CA ASP A 32 -12.55 -8.03 7.57
C ASP A 32 -12.40 -6.52 7.80
N ASP A 33 -11.27 -6.06 8.35
CA ASP A 33 -11.02 -4.64 8.57
C ASP A 33 -10.81 -3.89 7.26
N ASN A 34 -11.37 -2.68 7.20
CA ASN A 34 -11.27 -1.84 6.01
C ASN A 34 -9.97 -1.03 5.98
N LEU A 35 -9.66 -0.50 4.78
CA LEU A 35 -8.44 0.27 4.54
C LEU A 35 -8.34 1.54 5.41
N ASP A 36 -9.47 2.18 5.73
CA ASP A 36 -9.51 3.38 6.59
C ASP A 36 -8.99 3.06 8.00
N THR A 37 -9.45 1.96 8.57
CA THR A 37 -9.03 1.47 9.90
C THR A 37 -7.53 1.20 9.92
N VAL A 38 -7.04 0.46 8.92
CA VAL A 38 -5.61 0.14 8.78
C VAL A 38 -4.77 1.42 8.62
N SER A 39 -5.22 2.36 7.77
CA SER A 39 -4.52 3.63 7.53
C SER A 39 -4.43 4.49 8.79
N ARG A 40 -5.51 4.54 9.58
CA ARG A 40 -5.54 5.27 10.85
C ARG A 40 -4.57 4.67 11.86
N ILE A 41 -4.51 3.34 11.98
CA ILE A 41 -3.55 2.69 12.88
C ILE A 41 -2.11 3.04 12.48
N PHE A 42 -1.78 2.98 11.19
CA PHE A 42 -0.45 3.37 10.71
C PHE A 42 -0.12 4.83 11.04
N ALA A 43 -1.07 5.76 10.82
CA ALA A 43 -0.89 7.18 11.12
C ALA A 43 -0.70 7.45 12.63
N GLU A 44 -1.41 6.72 13.49
CA GLU A 44 -1.38 6.91 14.94
C GLU A 44 -0.19 6.23 15.64
N ARG A 45 0.37 5.15 15.06
CA ARG A 45 1.36 4.29 15.74
C ARG A 45 2.74 4.30 15.11
N SER A 46 2.93 4.99 13.98
CA SER A 46 4.21 5.07 13.25
C SER A 46 4.83 3.67 13.03
N LEU A 47 3.99 2.70 12.66
CA LEU A 47 4.39 1.33 12.35
C LEU A 47 4.49 1.17 10.84
N ASP A 48 5.42 0.33 10.38
CA ASP A 48 5.56 0.02 8.96
C ASP A 48 4.71 -1.20 8.55
N GLU A 49 4.42 -2.09 9.50
CA GLU A 49 3.70 -3.33 9.29
C GLU A 49 2.73 -3.63 10.44
N LEU A 50 1.60 -4.26 10.12
CA LEU A 50 0.59 -4.72 11.06
C LEU A 50 0.29 -6.21 10.85
N PRO A 51 0.26 -7.01 11.91
CA PRO A 51 -0.17 -8.40 11.83
C PRO A 51 -1.67 -8.48 11.53
N VAL A 52 -2.04 -9.37 10.60
CA VAL A 52 -3.42 -9.73 10.34
C VAL A 52 -3.72 -11.03 11.07
N VAL A 53 -4.68 -11.03 11.98
CA VAL A 53 -5.05 -12.17 12.81
C VAL A 53 -6.49 -12.58 12.58
N GLU A 54 -6.78 -13.87 12.74
CA GLU A 54 -8.15 -14.39 12.71
C GLU A 54 -8.91 -13.91 13.96
N PRO A 55 -10.11 -13.31 13.81
CA PRO A 55 -10.89 -12.80 14.95
C PRO A 55 -11.20 -13.83 16.04
N ARG A 56 -11.29 -15.11 15.68
CA ARG A 56 -11.77 -16.17 16.57
C ARG A 56 -10.75 -16.62 17.60
N ASP A 57 -9.49 -16.76 17.19
CA ASP A 57 -8.43 -17.37 17.97
C ASP A 57 -7.14 -16.54 18.03
N GLY A 58 -7.11 -15.38 17.36
CA GLY A 58 -5.94 -14.51 17.28
C GLY A 58 -4.80 -15.11 16.46
N ARG A 59 -5.04 -16.18 15.69
CA ARG A 59 -4.02 -16.82 14.87
C ARG A 59 -3.56 -15.86 13.79
N LEU A 60 -2.25 -15.67 13.66
CA LEU A 60 -1.64 -14.91 12.56
C LEU A 60 -2.01 -15.56 11.22
N VAL A 61 -2.63 -14.76 10.35
CA VAL A 61 -3.02 -15.17 8.99
C VAL A 61 -2.28 -14.41 7.90
N GLY A 62 -1.64 -13.30 8.23
CA GLY A 62 -0.84 -12.53 7.28
C GLY A 62 -0.26 -11.25 7.89
N VAL A 63 0.27 -10.39 7.02
CA VAL A 63 0.85 -9.08 7.38
C VAL A 63 0.38 -8.06 6.35
N VAL A 64 0.04 -6.85 6.79
CA VAL A 64 -0.17 -5.69 5.91
C VAL A 64 0.92 -4.65 6.20
N ALA A 65 1.50 -4.08 5.14
CA ALA A 65 2.50 -3.04 5.24
C ALA A 65 1.98 -1.70 4.71
N SER A 66 2.43 -0.59 5.28
CA SER A 66 1.97 0.75 4.93
C SER A 66 2.21 1.08 3.44
N TYR A 67 3.32 0.59 2.86
CA TYR A 67 3.64 0.78 1.45
C TYR A 67 2.70 0.03 0.48
N HIS A 68 2.05 -1.06 0.93
CA HIS A 68 1.02 -1.72 0.12
C HIS A 68 -0.20 -0.83 -0.08
N LEU A 69 -0.50 0.03 0.89
CA LEU A 69 -1.63 0.97 0.79
C LEU A 69 -1.37 2.03 -0.27
N LEU A 70 -0.14 2.55 -0.34
CA LEU A 70 0.26 3.51 -1.37
C LEU A 70 0.17 2.89 -2.77
N ALA A 71 0.62 1.64 -2.92
CA ALA A 71 0.51 0.93 -4.19
C ALA A 71 -0.96 0.68 -4.60
N ALA A 72 -1.81 0.29 -3.66
CA ALA A 72 -3.24 0.10 -3.88
C ALA A 72 -3.94 1.41 -4.28
N TYR A 73 -3.62 2.51 -3.61
CA TYR A 73 -4.13 3.84 -3.92
C TYR A 73 -3.71 4.32 -5.31
N ASN A 74 -2.42 4.20 -5.65
CA ASN A 74 -1.90 4.58 -6.97
C ASN A 74 -2.58 3.80 -8.10
N ARG A 75 -2.85 2.51 -7.89
CA ARG A 75 -3.56 1.68 -8.89
C ARG A 75 -4.97 2.20 -9.16
N GLU A 76 -5.65 2.74 -8.17
CA GLU A 76 -7.02 3.23 -8.33
C GLU A 76 -7.09 4.61 -8.97
N LEU A 77 -6.12 5.50 -8.67
CA LEU A 77 -5.98 6.77 -9.38
C LEU A 77 -5.70 6.56 -10.88
N LEU A 78 -4.79 5.64 -11.21
CA LEU A 78 -4.46 5.33 -12.60
C LEU A 78 -5.67 4.84 -13.41
N LYS A 79 -6.59 4.07 -12.80
CA LYS A 79 -7.83 3.66 -13.46
C LYS A 79 -8.75 4.84 -13.76
N ARG A 80 -8.87 5.79 -12.83
CA ARG A 80 -9.71 7.00 -13.00
C ARG A 80 -9.20 7.91 -14.10
N ASP A 81 -7.88 8.10 -14.16
CA ASP A 81 -7.25 8.93 -15.19
C ASP A 81 -7.42 8.32 -16.58
N MET A 82 -7.28 6.99 -16.70
CA MET A 82 -7.51 6.29 -17.96
C MET A 82 -8.96 6.42 -18.46
N VAL A 83 -9.96 6.25 -17.59
CA VAL A 83 -11.38 6.40 -17.94
C VAL A 83 -11.68 7.81 -18.47
N THR A 84 -11.05 8.82 -17.86
CA THR A 84 -11.21 10.23 -18.27
C THR A 84 -10.53 10.50 -19.63
N SER A 85 -9.34 9.94 -19.87
CA SER A 85 -8.58 10.15 -21.11
C SER A 85 -9.19 9.48 -22.35
N ILE A 86 -9.83 8.32 -22.19
CA ILE A 86 -10.53 7.64 -23.28
C ILE A 86 -11.82 8.39 -23.64
N GLY A 87 -12.53 8.94 -22.64
CA GLY A 87 -13.73 9.73 -22.85
C GLY A 87 -13.51 10.99 -23.68
N SER A 88 -12.43 11.74 -23.41
CA SER A 88 -12.07 12.95 -24.16
C SER A 88 -11.51 12.65 -25.55
N GLY A 89 -10.81 11.53 -25.72
CA GLY A 89 -10.28 11.10 -27.02
C GLY A 89 -11.38 10.76 -28.04
N LEU A 90 -12.52 10.25 -27.59
CA LEU A 90 -13.65 9.91 -28.46
C LEU A 90 -14.46 11.15 -28.91
N GLU A 91 -14.59 12.16 -28.03
CA GLU A 91 -15.21 13.46 -28.40
C GLU A 91 -14.40 14.21 -29.46
N ALA A 92 -13.07 14.21 -29.34
CA ALA A 92 -12.18 14.87 -30.30
C ALA A 92 -12.20 14.20 -31.68
N ALA A 93 -12.35 12.87 -31.73
CA ALA A 93 -12.45 12.12 -32.99
C ALA A 93 -13.81 12.33 -33.69
N ALA A 94 -14.91 12.44 -32.94
CA ALA A 94 -16.24 12.72 -33.50
C ALA A 94 -16.36 14.15 -34.04
N ALA A 95 -15.62 15.11 -33.47
CA ALA A 95 -15.59 16.49 -33.95
C ALA A 95 -14.79 16.68 -35.26
N HIS A 96 -14.00 15.69 -35.68
CA HIS A 96 -13.12 15.79 -36.85
C HIS A 96 -13.70 15.17 -38.15
N ASP A 97 -14.86 14.51 -38.09
CA ASP A 97 -15.49 13.87 -39.26
C ASP A 97 -16.55 14.76 -39.96
N VAL A 98 -16.80 15.99 -39.46
CA VAL A 98 -17.78 16.89 -40.08
C VAL A 98 -17.10 17.92 -40.98
N GLY A 99 -16.86 17.52 -42.22
CA GLY A 99 -16.94 18.46 -43.33
C GLY A 99 -15.76 18.43 -44.28
N LEU A 100 -15.80 17.56 -45.28
CA LEU A 100 -15.25 17.86 -46.60
C LEU A 100 -16.10 17.19 -47.68
N GLY A 101 -16.99 17.98 -48.28
CA GLY A 101 -17.73 17.56 -49.45
C GLY A 101 -18.74 18.59 -49.89
N GLN A 102 -18.30 19.70 -50.50
CA GLN A 102 -18.97 20.34 -51.64
C GLN A 102 -18.11 21.49 -52.19
N GLY A 103 -17.86 21.49 -53.51
CA GLY A 103 -17.55 22.72 -54.25
C GLY A 103 -16.32 22.68 -55.16
N TYR A 104 -16.30 21.82 -56.17
CA TYR A 104 -15.48 22.03 -57.37
C TYR A 104 -16.43 22.42 -58.51
N ARG A 105 -16.41 23.69 -58.94
CA ARG A 105 -16.85 24.13 -60.26
C ARG A 105 -16.21 25.46 -60.62
#